data_AF-A0A840UK84-F1
#
_entry.id   AF-A0A840UK84-F1
#
_cell.length_a   1.000
_cell.length_b   1.000
_cell.length_c   1.000
_cell.angle_alpha   90.00
_cell.angle_beta   90.00
_cell.angle_gamma   90.00
#
_symmetry.space_group_name_H-M   'P 1'
#
loop_
_entity.id
_entity.type
_entity.pdbx_description
1 polymer ?
#
loop_
_entity_poly.entity_id
_entity_poly.type
_entity_poly.pdbx_seq_one_letter_code
_entity_poly.pdbx_strand_id
1 'polypeptide(L)'
;QKANHIVSAVDEEGFCLGQKCVNEKSNEITAIPDLLDDLNIKGNIITTDAMGTQTNIVKKIRKKRADYVLALKGNQGNLYNDVKLYFNGIEFVAKCDYTKSIEKARSGIEKREYWQTDDIAWLPKKKEWTGLKSIAMTKNTITKNGVTTTETRYFISSLPLNVKEIARAIRSHWMVESYHWHLDVTFREDGNHTIDKAAAYNLNIIKKLAINTLKLLDVGRKNISLKSKRYMISLSTEKYIEKIMQI
;
A
#
# COMPACT_ATOMS: atom_id res chain seq x y z
N GLN A 1 -10.35 26.62 -0.13
CA GLN A 1 -9.35 25.92 -0.98
C GLN A 1 -9.30 24.47 -0.52
N LYS A 2 -9.22 23.50 -1.45
CA LYS A 2 -9.17 22.06 -1.12
C LYS A 2 -7.74 21.71 -0.68
N ALA A 3 -7.59 20.85 0.31
CA ALA A 3 -6.28 20.42 0.80
C ALA A 3 -5.44 19.78 -0.33
N ASN A 4 -4.11 19.87 -0.23
CA ASN A 4 -3.20 19.22 -1.18
C ASN A 4 -3.45 17.71 -1.16
N HIS A 5 -3.71 17.13 -2.33
CA HIS A 5 -3.80 15.68 -2.47
C HIS A 5 -2.41 15.13 -2.81
N ILE A 6 -1.90 14.17 -2.04
CA ILE A 6 -0.51 13.70 -2.14
C ILE A 6 -0.46 12.18 -2.29
N VAL A 7 0.15 11.73 -3.38
CA VAL A 7 0.49 10.31 -3.57
C VAL A 7 1.83 10.04 -2.90
N SER A 8 1.90 8.95 -2.13
CA SER A 8 3.09 8.57 -1.36
C SER A 8 3.54 7.15 -1.73
N ALA A 9 4.84 6.94 -1.87
CA ALA A 9 5.43 5.61 -1.99
C ALA A 9 5.96 5.20 -0.62
N VAL A 10 5.46 4.08 -0.11
CA VAL A 10 5.80 3.55 1.22
C VAL A 10 6.26 2.11 1.07
N ASP A 11 7.34 1.74 1.75
CA ASP A 11 7.82 0.35 1.77
C ASP A 11 7.05 -0.53 2.77
N GLU A 12 7.42 -1.80 2.85
CA GLU A 12 6.75 -2.76 3.74
C GLU A 12 7.05 -2.55 5.24
N GLU A 13 8.10 -1.80 5.59
CA GLU A 13 8.42 -1.40 6.97
C GLU A 13 7.74 -0.06 7.35
N GLY A 14 7.13 0.59 6.36
CA GLY A 14 6.39 1.82 6.47
C GLY A 14 7.27 3.06 6.45
N PHE A 15 8.40 3.05 5.77
CA PHE A 15 9.14 4.24 5.44
C PHE A 15 8.57 4.87 4.18
N CYS A 16 8.30 6.18 4.23
CA CYS A 16 7.97 6.92 3.02
C CYS A 16 9.25 7.17 2.23
N LEU A 17 9.29 6.66 1.01
CA LEU A 17 10.44 6.74 0.09
C LEU A 17 10.32 7.93 -0.87
N GLY A 18 9.10 8.41 -1.12
CA GLY A 18 8.87 9.53 -2.01
C GLY A 18 7.42 9.96 -2.03
N GLN A 19 7.16 11.15 -2.56
CA GLN A 19 5.81 11.66 -2.71
C GLN A 19 5.67 12.61 -3.90
N LYS A 20 4.45 12.73 -4.43
CA LYS A 20 4.12 13.72 -5.46
C LYS A 20 2.78 14.38 -5.13
N CYS A 21 2.73 15.70 -5.29
CA CYS A 21 1.46 16.44 -5.17
C CYS A 21 0.63 16.20 -6.44
N VAL A 22 -0.66 15.96 -6.25
CA VAL A 22 -1.65 15.86 -7.33
C VAL A 22 -2.20 17.27 -7.54
N ASN A 23 -1.94 17.84 -8.72
CA ASN A 23 -2.46 19.15 -9.10
C ASN A 23 -3.99 19.13 -9.11
N GLU A 24 -4.64 20.26 -8.81
CA GLU A 24 -6.12 20.36 -8.65
C GLU A 24 -6.95 19.91 -9.87
N LYS A 25 -6.35 19.88 -11.06
CA LYS A 25 -6.98 19.41 -12.32
C LYS A 25 -6.55 18.00 -12.73
N SER A 26 -5.71 17.35 -11.94
CA SER A 26 -5.12 16.04 -12.23
C SER A 26 -5.59 14.99 -11.23
N ASN A 27 -5.56 13.72 -11.64
CA ASN A 27 -5.87 12.59 -10.76
C ASN A 27 -4.57 11.87 -10.37
N GLU A 28 -4.62 11.04 -9.32
CA GLU A 28 -3.51 10.19 -8.87
C GLU A 28 -2.87 9.38 -10.01
N ILE A 29 -3.68 9.02 -11.01
CA ILE A 29 -3.27 8.32 -12.24
C ILE A 29 -2.08 9.00 -12.94
N THR A 30 -1.96 10.32 -12.84
CA THR A 30 -0.85 11.09 -13.43
C THR A 30 0.35 11.21 -12.49
N ALA A 31 0.11 11.30 -11.18
CA ALA A 31 1.16 11.42 -10.17
C ALA A 31 1.93 10.11 -9.92
N ILE A 32 1.27 8.95 -10.05
CA ILE A 32 1.90 7.63 -9.87
C ILE A 32 3.04 7.43 -10.89
N PRO A 33 2.85 7.62 -12.21
CA PRO A 33 3.94 7.53 -13.17
C PRO A 33 5.13 8.43 -12.82
N ASP A 34 4.90 9.67 -12.42
CA ASP A 34 5.99 10.62 -12.11
C ASP A 34 6.75 10.18 -10.86
N LEU A 35 6.04 9.73 -9.84
CA LEU A 35 6.66 9.19 -8.63
C LEU A 35 7.47 7.92 -8.93
N LEU A 36 6.97 7.04 -9.81
CA LEU A 36 7.72 5.87 -10.25
C LEU A 36 8.99 6.27 -11.01
N ASP A 37 9.03 7.44 -11.68
CA ASP A 37 10.22 7.94 -12.37
C ASP A 37 11.32 8.36 -11.40
N ASP A 38 10.93 9.02 -10.32
CA ASP A 38 11.83 9.51 -9.28
C ASP A 38 12.45 8.38 -8.43
N LEU A 39 11.84 7.19 -8.43
CA LEU A 39 12.25 6.05 -7.61
C LEU A 39 13.01 4.96 -8.39
N ASN A 40 14.00 4.35 -7.73
CA ASN A 40 14.62 3.12 -8.20
C ASN A 40 13.80 1.89 -7.78
N ILE A 41 12.87 1.50 -8.64
CA ILE A 41 11.92 0.41 -8.37
C ILE A 41 12.37 -0.96 -8.91
N LYS A 42 13.55 -1.05 -9.53
CA LYS A 42 14.02 -2.28 -10.18
C LYS A 42 14.05 -3.46 -9.20
N GLY A 43 13.44 -4.58 -9.59
CA GLY A 43 13.38 -5.79 -8.76
C GLY A 43 12.38 -5.73 -7.60
N ASN A 44 11.67 -4.62 -7.41
CA ASN A 44 10.65 -4.48 -6.37
C ASN A 44 9.24 -4.79 -6.90
N ILE A 45 8.33 -5.09 -5.98
CA ILE A 45 6.90 -5.30 -6.27
C ILE A 45 6.15 -4.01 -5.96
N ILE A 46 5.53 -3.43 -6.98
CA ILE A 46 4.70 -2.24 -6.84
C ILE A 46 3.25 -2.66 -6.60
N THR A 47 2.68 -2.18 -5.50
CA THR A 47 1.27 -2.34 -5.21
C THR A 47 0.56 -1.01 -5.33
N THR A 48 -0.64 -1.02 -5.91
CA THR A 48 -1.51 0.16 -5.92
C THR A 48 -2.94 -0.29 -5.71
N ASP A 49 -3.76 0.69 -5.34
CA ASP A 49 -5.19 0.52 -5.28
C ASP A 49 -5.80 0.35 -6.69
N ALA A 50 -7.13 0.25 -6.73
CA ALA A 50 -7.86 0.12 -7.98
C ALA A 50 -7.82 1.39 -8.83
N MET A 51 -7.60 2.58 -8.27
CA MET A 51 -7.45 3.80 -9.07
C MET A 51 -6.15 3.78 -9.88
N GLY A 52 -5.05 3.33 -9.28
CA GLY A 52 -3.74 3.17 -9.91
C GLY A 52 -3.65 2.00 -10.90
N THR A 53 -4.68 1.15 -10.98
CA THR A 53 -4.69 -0.03 -11.85
C THR A 53 -4.98 0.34 -13.31
N GLN A 54 -3.94 0.81 -14.00
CA GLN A 54 -3.97 1.30 -15.37
C GLN A 54 -2.89 0.65 -16.23
N THR A 55 -3.19 0.39 -17.51
CA THR A 55 -2.26 -0.31 -18.42
C THR A 55 -0.99 0.50 -18.72
N ASN A 56 -1.06 1.83 -18.73
CA ASN A 56 0.10 2.71 -18.88
C ASN A 56 1.06 2.63 -17.67
N ILE A 57 0.52 2.58 -16.44
CA ILE A 57 1.30 2.42 -15.20
C ILE A 57 1.99 1.06 -15.21
N VAL A 58 1.28 -0.01 -15.57
CA VAL A 58 1.84 -1.37 -15.71
C VAL A 58 3.00 -1.39 -16.71
N LYS A 59 2.83 -0.81 -17.90
CA LYS A 59 3.90 -0.69 -18.90
C LYS A 59 5.13 0.00 -18.33
N LYS A 60 4.95 1.05 -17.53
CA LYS A 60 6.04 1.81 -16.90
C LYS A 60 6.78 0.99 -15.83
N ILE A 61 6.04 0.32 -14.94
CA ILE A 61 6.60 -0.59 -13.93
C ILE A 61 7.46 -1.66 -14.61
N ARG A 62 6.92 -2.32 -15.64
CA ARG A 62 7.65 -3.36 -16.38
C ARG A 62 8.86 -2.82 -17.14
N LYS A 63 8.76 -1.64 -17.75
CA LYS A 63 9.90 -0.98 -18.43
C LYS A 63 11.06 -0.73 -17.46
N LYS A 64 10.76 -0.40 -16.20
CA LYS A 64 11.74 -0.24 -15.11
C LYS A 64 12.18 -1.56 -14.47
N ARG A 65 11.79 -2.72 -15.02
CA ARG A 65 12.12 -4.07 -14.53
C ARG A 65 11.65 -4.31 -13.09
N ALA A 66 10.47 -3.80 -12.76
CA ALA A 66 9.77 -4.05 -11.51
C ALA A 66 8.57 -4.97 -11.75
N ASP A 67 8.08 -5.60 -10.71
CA ASP A 67 6.87 -6.41 -10.70
C ASP A 67 5.69 -5.63 -10.11
N TYR A 68 4.47 -6.11 -10.29
CA TYR A 68 3.28 -5.48 -9.76
C TYR A 68 2.28 -6.46 -9.18
N VAL A 69 1.49 -5.99 -8.21
CA VAL A 69 0.23 -6.59 -7.74
C VAL A 69 -0.79 -5.46 -7.59
N LEU A 70 -1.80 -5.44 -8.44
CA LEU A 70 -2.74 -4.31 -8.54
C LEU A 70 -4.17 -4.76 -8.26
N ALA A 71 -4.87 -3.98 -7.43
CA ALA A 71 -6.24 -4.30 -7.02
C ALA A 71 -7.25 -4.02 -8.14
N LEU A 72 -8.21 -4.92 -8.33
CA LEU A 72 -9.31 -4.74 -9.28
C LEU A 72 -10.58 -4.26 -8.55
N LYS A 73 -11.32 -3.37 -9.20
CA LYS A 73 -12.64 -2.88 -8.77
C LYS A 73 -13.54 -2.63 -10.00
N GLY A 74 -14.79 -2.22 -9.76
CA GLY A 74 -15.80 -2.03 -10.80
C GLY A 74 -15.44 -1.04 -11.92
N ASN A 75 -14.42 -0.18 -11.74
CA ASN A 75 -13.93 0.72 -12.77
C ASN A 75 -13.05 0.04 -13.85
N GLN A 76 -12.58 -1.20 -13.63
CA GLN A 76 -11.84 -1.97 -14.64
C GLN A 76 -12.75 -2.75 -15.61
N GLY A 77 -14.06 -2.48 -15.61
CA GLY A 77 -15.03 -3.07 -16.52
C GLY A 77 -15.03 -4.60 -16.44
N ASN A 78 -14.90 -5.25 -17.61
CA ASN A 78 -15.00 -6.70 -17.71
C ASN A 78 -13.89 -7.44 -16.96
N LEU A 79 -12.68 -6.89 -16.87
CA LEU A 79 -11.56 -7.57 -16.20
C LEU A 79 -11.88 -7.95 -14.75
N TYR A 80 -12.51 -7.04 -14.00
CA TYR A 80 -12.93 -7.32 -12.64
C TYR A 80 -14.00 -8.41 -12.58
N ASN A 81 -14.99 -8.34 -13.47
CA ASN A 81 -16.09 -9.32 -13.52
C ASN A 81 -15.61 -10.70 -13.94
N ASP A 82 -14.70 -10.78 -14.90
CA ASP A 82 -14.08 -11.99 -15.43
C ASP A 82 -13.29 -12.71 -14.33
N VAL A 83 -12.40 -11.98 -13.62
CA VAL A 83 -11.63 -12.52 -12.50
C VAL A 83 -12.54 -12.95 -11.36
N LYS A 84 -13.55 -12.13 -11.02
CA LYS A 84 -14.55 -12.48 -10.01
C LYS A 84 -15.33 -13.75 -10.39
N LEU A 85 -15.72 -13.89 -11.65
CA LEU A 85 -16.44 -15.06 -12.14
C LEU A 85 -15.60 -16.33 -12.04
N TYR A 86 -14.33 -16.26 -12.41
CA TYR A 86 -13.38 -17.38 -12.25
C TYR A 86 -13.31 -17.86 -10.79
N PHE A 87 -13.11 -16.94 -9.85
CA PHE A 87 -13.01 -17.28 -8.42
C PHE A 87 -14.35 -17.64 -7.75
N ASN A 88 -15.48 -17.45 -8.42
CA ASN A 88 -16.77 -17.96 -7.94
C ASN A 88 -16.95 -19.47 -8.25
N GLY A 89 -16.23 -20.01 -9.24
CA GLY A 89 -16.30 -21.43 -9.57
C GLY A 89 -15.47 -22.28 -8.61
N ILE A 90 -16.15 -23.08 -7.77
CA ILE A 90 -15.53 -23.90 -6.72
C ILE A 90 -14.42 -24.80 -7.27
N GLU A 91 -14.63 -25.38 -8.46
CA GLU A 91 -13.66 -26.25 -9.13
C GLU A 91 -12.37 -25.53 -9.52
N PHE A 92 -12.45 -24.23 -9.88
CA PHE A 92 -11.28 -23.42 -10.20
C PHE A 92 -10.52 -23.00 -8.95
N VAL A 93 -11.24 -22.63 -7.90
CA VAL A 93 -10.65 -22.26 -6.60
C VAL A 93 -9.90 -23.45 -6.00
N ALA A 94 -10.42 -24.67 -6.13
CA ALA A 94 -9.78 -25.88 -5.63
C ALA A 94 -8.42 -26.18 -6.27
N LYS A 95 -8.16 -25.65 -7.47
CA LYS A 95 -6.89 -25.81 -8.19
C LYS A 95 -5.90 -24.67 -7.92
N CYS A 96 -6.32 -23.60 -7.26
CA CYS A 96 -5.46 -22.45 -6.97
C CYS A 96 -4.45 -22.78 -5.86
N ASP A 97 -3.27 -22.15 -5.93
CA ASP A 97 -2.38 -22.11 -4.78
C ASP A 97 -3.03 -21.29 -3.65
N TYR A 98 -2.86 -21.72 -2.40
CA TYR A 98 -3.62 -21.22 -1.26
C TYR A 98 -2.76 -21.02 -0.01
N THR A 99 -2.97 -19.90 0.67
CA THR A 99 -2.44 -19.71 2.03
C THR A 99 -3.41 -18.91 2.89
N LYS A 100 -3.26 -19.01 4.21
CA LYS A 100 -4.05 -18.27 5.19
C LYS A 100 -3.21 -17.82 6.38
N SER A 101 -3.67 -16.76 7.02
CA SER A 101 -3.19 -16.31 8.33
C SER A 101 -4.37 -16.03 9.24
N ILE A 102 -4.24 -16.38 10.52
CA ILE A 102 -5.24 -16.12 11.55
C ILE A 102 -4.56 -15.31 12.64
N GLU A 103 -5.12 -14.15 12.96
CA GLU A 103 -4.62 -13.26 14.00
C GLU A 103 -5.70 -13.03 15.05
N LYS A 104 -5.33 -13.20 16.32
CA LYS A 104 -6.20 -12.88 17.45
C LYS A 104 -5.91 -11.45 17.88
N ALA A 105 -6.89 -10.56 17.70
CA ALA A 105 -6.86 -9.23 18.26
C ALA A 105 -7.58 -9.21 19.61
N ARG A 106 -7.41 -8.13 20.40
CA ARG A 106 -8.05 -7.97 21.71
C ARG A 106 -9.58 -8.14 21.69
N SER A 107 -10.23 -7.83 20.57
CA SER A 107 -11.70 -7.81 20.46
C SER A 107 -12.26 -8.77 19.40
N GLY A 108 -11.41 -9.61 18.79
CA GLY A 108 -11.87 -10.44 17.68
C GLY A 108 -10.81 -11.35 17.07
N ILE A 109 -11.24 -12.10 16.06
CA ILE A 109 -10.38 -12.96 15.24
C ILE A 109 -10.43 -12.40 13.82
N GLU A 110 -9.26 -12.23 13.22
CA GLU A 110 -9.13 -11.85 11.82
C GLU A 110 -8.49 -13.01 11.06
N LYS A 111 -9.20 -13.53 10.07
CA LYS A 111 -8.76 -14.60 9.18
C LYS A 111 -8.57 -14.01 7.79
N ARG A 112 -7.36 -14.06 7.28
CA ARG A 112 -7.01 -13.66 5.91
C ARG A 112 -6.67 -14.88 5.10
N GLU A 113 -7.28 -14.99 3.94
CA GLU A 113 -7.10 -16.10 3.01
C GLU A 113 -6.72 -15.55 1.64
N TYR A 114 -5.81 -16.24 0.96
CA TYR A 114 -5.23 -15.83 -0.30
C TYR A 114 -5.24 -17.00 -1.27
N TRP A 115 -5.66 -16.74 -2.51
CA TRP A 115 -5.64 -17.68 -3.62
C TRP A 115 -4.92 -17.05 -4.80
N GLN A 116 -4.11 -17.84 -5.51
CA GLN A 116 -3.42 -17.41 -6.74
C GLN A 116 -3.54 -18.49 -7.82
N THR A 117 -3.70 -18.07 -9.07
CA THR A 117 -3.63 -18.95 -10.25
C THR A 117 -2.93 -18.25 -11.42
N ASP A 118 -2.21 -19.02 -12.22
CA ASP A 118 -1.65 -18.63 -13.52
C ASP A 118 -2.49 -19.16 -14.71
N ASP A 119 -3.61 -19.86 -14.44
CA ASP A 119 -4.62 -20.18 -15.42
C ASP A 119 -5.40 -18.91 -15.80
N ILE A 120 -4.80 -18.16 -16.72
CA ILE A 120 -5.30 -16.87 -17.22
C ILE A 120 -5.36 -16.83 -18.75
N ALA A 121 -5.27 -17.98 -19.42
CA ALA A 121 -5.29 -18.07 -20.88
C ALA A 121 -6.64 -17.62 -21.48
N TRP A 122 -7.71 -17.83 -20.72
CA TRP A 122 -9.09 -17.46 -21.04
C TRP A 122 -9.35 -15.95 -20.90
N LEU A 123 -8.48 -15.19 -20.25
CA LEU A 123 -8.73 -13.79 -19.90
C LEU A 123 -8.64 -12.88 -21.13
N PRO A 124 -9.70 -12.13 -21.47
CA PRO A 124 -9.67 -11.22 -22.61
C PRO A 124 -8.67 -10.10 -22.36
N LYS A 125 -8.06 -9.60 -23.44
CA LYS A 125 -7.12 -8.46 -23.39
C LYS A 125 -5.94 -8.64 -22.43
N LYS A 126 -5.57 -9.88 -22.05
CA LYS A 126 -4.35 -10.19 -21.27
C LYS A 126 -3.11 -9.49 -21.83
N LYS A 127 -3.00 -9.38 -23.16
CA LYS A 127 -1.87 -8.73 -23.85
C LYS A 127 -1.73 -7.23 -23.55
N GLU A 128 -2.79 -6.54 -23.14
CA GLU A 128 -2.73 -5.12 -22.75
C GLU A 128 -2.01 -4.93 -21.41
N TRP A 129 -2.07 -5.95 -20.54
CA TRP A 129 -1.40 -5.98 -19.25
C TRP A 129 0.00 -6.58 -19.41
N THR A 130 0.97 -5.71 -19.69
CA THR A 130 2.35 -6.14 -19.96
C THR A 130 2.90 -6.96 -18.80
N GLY A 131 3.34 -8.18 -19.09
CA GLY A 131 3.94 -9.06 -18.09
C GLY A 131 2.93 -9.74 -17.14
N LEU A 132 1.62 -9.68 -17.40
CA LEU A 132 0.60 -10.38 -16.61
C LEU A 132 0.84 -11.90 -16.60
N LYS A 133 1.06 -12.46 -15.41
CA LYS A 133 1.34 -13.88 -15.20
C LYS A 133 0.29 -14.60 -14.35
N SER A 134 -0.32 -13.91 -13.39
CA SER A 134 -1.30 -14.52 -12.49
C SER A 134 -2.40 -13.56 -12.07
N ILE A 135 -3.52 -14.12 -11.62
CA ILE A 135 -4.58 -13.41 -10.89
C ILE A 135 -4.65 -13.94 -9.46
N ALA A 136 -5.17 -13.13 -8.55
CA ALA A 136 -5.32 -13.52 -7.15
C ALA A 136 -6.65 -13.03 -6.55
N MET A 137 -7.10 -13.75 -5.54
CA MET A 137 -8.22 -13.39 -4.70
C MET A 137 -7.77 -13.35 -3.24
N THR A 138 -8.28 -12.40 -2.48
CA THR A 138 -8.17 -12.40 -1.03
C THR A 138 -9.53 -12.36 -0.39
N LYS A 139 -9.69 -13.10 0.70
CA LYS A 139 -10.87 -13.06 1.55
C LYS A 139 -10.44 -12.73 2.97
N ASN A 140 -10.88 -11.59 3.48
CA ASN A 140 -10.66 -11.19 4.86
C ASN A 140 -11.96 -11.35 5.64
N THR A 141 -11.93 -12.19 6.67
CA THR A 141 -13.06 -12.40 7.58
C THR A 141 -12.68 -11.88 8.96
N ILE A 142 -13.43 -10.89 9.43
CA ILE A 142 -13.25 -10.29 10.75
C ILE A 142 -14.47 -10.67 11.60
N THR A 143 -14.23 -11.33 12.73
CA THR A 143 -15.25 -11.61 13.73
C THR A 143 -14.96 -10.78 14.97
N LYS A 144 -15.83 -9.79 15.25
CA LYS A 144 -15.71 -8.88 16.39
C LYS A 144 -17.07 -8.75 17.09
N ASN A 145 -17.08 -8.93 18.41
CA ASN A 145 -18.30 -8.82 19.23
C ASN A 145 -19.49 -9.65 18.69
N GLY A 146 -19.24 -10.86 18.20
CA GLY A 146 -20.28 -11.74 17.63
C GLY A 146 -20.70 -11.40 16.18
N VAL A 147 -20.28 -10.26 15.64
CA VAL A 147 -20.54 -9.88 14.24
C VAL A 147 -19.38 -10.37 13.36
N THR A 148 -19.71 -11.07 12.28
CA THR A 148 -18.73 -11.51 11.29
C THR A 148 -18.93 -10.75 9.98
N THR A 149 -17.88 -10.04 9.56
CA THR A 149 -17.84 -9.32 8.28
C THR A 149 -16.82 -10.01 7.38
N THR A 150 -17.15 -10.14 6.10
CA THR A 150 -16.24 -10.72 5.10
C THR A 150 -16.07 -9.75 3.94
N GLU A 151 -14.84 -9.49 3.56
CA GLU A 151 -14.47 -8.69 2.41
C GLU A 151 -13.65 -9.52 1.43
N THR A 152 -14.05 -9.53 0.16
CA THR A 152 -13.32 -10.19 -0.92
C THR A 152 -12.75 -9.16 -1.87
N ARG A 153 -11.47 -9.31 -2.24
CA ARG A 153 -10.78 -8.45 -3.21
C ARG A 153 -10.07 -9.30 -4.27
N TYR A 154 -9.91 -8.74 -5.46
CA TYR A 154 -9.30 -9.41 -6.61
C TYR A 154 -8.13 -8.60 -7.14
N PHE A 155 -7.14 -9.29 -7.71
CA PHE A 155 -5.88 -8.68 -8.13
C PHE A 155 -5.37 -9.29 -9.45
N ILE A 156 -4.61 -8.48 -10.18
CA ILE A 156 -3.74 -8.94 -11.29
C ILE A 156 -2.28 -8.75 -10.90
N SER A 157 -1.41 -9.63 -11.40
CA SER A 157 -0.01 -9.65 -10.99
C SER A 157 0.93 -10.09 -12.12
N SER A 158 2.14 -9.50 -12.15
CA SER A 158 3.23 -9.98 -13.01
C SER A 158 4.07 -11.10 -12.38
N LEU A 159 3.78 -11.47 -11.14
CA LEU A 159 4.49 -12.50 -10.41
C LEU A 159 4.10 -13.90 -10.89
N PRO A 160 5.06 -14.85 -10.90
CA PRO A 160 4.74 -16.27 -11.08
C PRO A 160 3.96 -16.82 -9.86
N LEU A 161 3.53 -18.09 -9.94
CA LEU A 161 2.88 -18.76 -8.81
C LEU A 161 3.80 -18.81 -7.57
N ASN A 162 3.39 -18.07 -6.54
CA ASN A 162 3.97 -18.06 -5.21
C ASN A 162 2.99 -17.33 -4.28
N VAL A 163 1.97 -18.04 -3.78
CA VAL A 163 0.87 -17.40 -3.03
C VAL A 163 1.37 -16.67 -1.78
N LYS A 164 2.49 -17.10 -1.19
CA LYS A 164 3.11 -16.44 -0.02
C LYS A 164 3.67 -15.06 -0.37
N GLU A 165 4.25 -14.89 -1.55
CA GLU A 165 4.79 -13.62 -2.01
C GLU A 165 3.67 -12.63 -2.37
N ILE A 166 2.61 -13.10 -3.04
CA ILE A 166 1.40 -12.28 -3.26
C ILE A 166 0.76 -11.91 -1.93
N ALA A 167 0.63 -12.85 -0.98
CA ALA A 167 0.07 -12.57 0.33
C ALA A 167 0.87 -11.49 1.06
N ARG A 168 2.22 -11.55 1.00
CA ARG A 168 3.10 -10.50 1.53
C ARG A 168 2.85 -9.17 0.84
N ALA A 169 2.90 -9.11 -0.50
CA ALA A 169 2.71 -7.87 -1.26
C ALA A 169 1.35 -7.21 -0.96
N ILE A 170 0.25 -7.97 -0.99
CA ILE A 170 -1.09 -7.46 -0.68
C ILE A 170 -1.17 -7.00 0.78
N ARG A 171 -0.53 -7.71 1.71
CA ARG A 171 -0.50 -7.30 3.11
C ARG A 171 0.29 -6.01 3.31
N SER A 172 1.45 -5.89 2.66
CA SER A 172 2.32 -4.71 2.73
C SER A 172 1.66 -3.48 2.10
N HIS A 173 0.70 -3.64 1.18
CA HIS A 173 -0.06 -2.52 0.61
C HIS A 173 -0.75 -1.65 1.68
N TRP A 174 -1.27 -2.28 2.74
CA TRP A 174 -1.91 -1.58 3.87
C TRP A 174 -0.95 -0.69 4.67
N MET A 175 0.36 -0.82 4.44
CA MET A 175 1.35 0.01 5.10
C MET A 175 1.22 1.48 4.68
N VAL A 176 0.73 1.76 3.46
CA VAL A 176 0.42 3.13 3.02
C VAL A 176 -0.66 3.75 3.90
N GLU A 177 -1.76 3.04 4.14
CA GLU A 177 -2.83 3.52 5.02
C GLU A 177 -2.36 3.67 6.47
N SER A 178 -1.59 2.69 6.96
CA SER A 178 -0.99 2.75 8.30
C SER A 178 -0.07 3.95 8.47
N TYR A 179 0.65 4.31 7.40
CA TYR A 179 1.54 5.46 7.37
C TYR A 179 0.75 6.78 7.45
N HIS A 180 -0.34 6.91 6.69
CA HIS A 180 -1.23 8.07 6.78
C HIS A 180 -1.81 8.23 8.19
N TRP A 181 -2.28 7.14 8.80
CA TRP A 181 -2.73 7.19 10.20
C TRP A 181 -1.65 7.68 11.16
N HIS A 182 -0.38 7.29 10.96
CA HIS A 182 0.72 7.81 11.77
C HIS A 182 0.95 9.32 11.59
N LEU A 183 0.76 9.86 10.38
CA LEU A 183 0.79 11.31 10.14
C LEU A 183 -0.30 12.02 10.95
N ASP A 184 -1.53 11.49 10.93
CA ASP A 184 -2.66 12.10 11.62
C ASP A 184 -2.54 12.03 13.14
N VAL A 185 -2.26 10.85 13.69
CA VAL A 185 -2.21 10.67 15.15
C VAL A 185 -0.96 11.31 15.76
N THR A 186 0.16 11.26 15.04
CA THR A 186 1.39 11.88 15.53
C THR A 186 1.31 13.38 15.30
N PHE A 187 1.17 13.84 14.06
CA PHE A 187 1.35 15.25 13.66
C PHE A 187 0.06 16.04 13.43
N ARG A 188 -1.13 15.44 13.66
CA ARG A 188 -2.44 16.07 13.44
C ARG A 188 -2.54 16.64 12.02
N GLU A 189 -2.13 15.84 11.03
CA GLU A 189 -2.08 16.28 9.64
C GLU A 189 -3.44 16.72 9.11
N ASP A 190 -4.52 15.98 9.41
CA ASP A 190 -5.91 16.39 9.13
C ASP A 190 -6.30 17.76 9.74
N GLY A 191 -5.69 18.15 10.86
CA GLY A 191 -5.94 19.42 11.53
C GLY A 191 -5.07 20.57 11.02
N ASN A 192 -4.31 20.38 9.94
CA ASN A 192 -3.42 21.38 9.38
C ASN A 192 -4.21 22.44 8.60
N HIS A 193 -4.20 23.68 9.08
CA HIS A 193 -4.89 24.83 8.47
C HIS A 193 -3.97 25.71 7.60
N THR A 194 -2.78 25.22 7.22
CA THR A 194 -1.86 25.98 6.36
C THR A 194 -2.51 26.26 5.01
N ILE A 195 -2.71 27.55 4.70
CA ILE A 195 -3.39 28.00 3.47
C ILE A 195 -2.44 27.92 2.26
N ASP A 196 -1.16 28.29 2.44
CA ASP A 196 -0.18 28.27 1.37
C ASP A 196 0.16 26.82 0.97
N LYS A 197 0.00 26.51 -0.32
CA LYS A 197 0.16 25.14 -0.83
C LYS A 197 1.61 24.66 -0.80
N ALA A 198 2.58 25.55 -1.04
CA ALA A 198 3.99 25.18 -1.02
C ALA A 198 4.44 24.91 0.42
N ALA A 199 4.02 25.75 1.36
CA ALA A 199 4.24 25.55 2.79
C ALA A 199 3.58 24.26 3.29
N ALA A 200 2.32 24.00 2.90
CA ALA A 200 1.62 22.76 3.26
C ALA A 200 2.33 21.52 2.71
N TYR A 201 2.80 21.56 1.45
CA TYR A 201 3.55 20.47 0.82
C TYR A 201 4.90 20.24 1.50
N ASN A 202 5.67 21.30 1.76
CA ASN A 202 6.96 21.24 2.44
C ASN A 202 6.81 20.71 3.88
N LEU A 203 5.77 21.16 4.59
CA LEU A 203 5.46 20.68 5.92
C LEU A 203 5.13 19.18 5.92
N ASN A 204 4.41 18.70 4.91
CA ASN A 204 4.14 17.28 4.75
C ASN A 204 5.44 16.48 4.53
N ILE A 205 6.38 16.98 3.72
CA ILE A 205 7.72 16.36 3.56
C ILE A 205 8.42 16.25 4.92
N ILE A 206 8.49 17.35 5.66
CA ILE A 206 9.17 17.41 6.96
C ILE A 206 8.54 16.41 7.95
N LYS A 207 7.21 16.36 8.01
CA LYS A 207 6.49 15.41 8.89
C LYS A 207 6.79 13.96 8.53
N LYS A 208 6.89 13.65 7.24
CA LYS A 208 7.21 12.31 6.74
C LYS A 208 8.63 11.90 7.08
N LEU A 209 9.60 12.80 6.88
CA LEU A 209 10.98 12.60 7.32
C LEU A 209 11.05 12.38 8.83
N ALA A 210 10.32 13.19 9.60
CA ALA A 210 10.26 13.03 11.05
C ALA A 210 9.68 11.67 11.47
N ILE A 211 8.65 11.13 10.79
CA ILE A 211 8.16 9.76 11.05
C ILE A 211 9.25 8.73 10.79
N ASN A 212 9.94 8.82 9.65
CA ASN A 212 11.02 7.89 9.31
C ASN A 212 12.11 7.93 10.39
N THR A 213 12.55 9.13 10.81
CA THR A 213 13.51 9.30 11.91
C THR A 213 13.00 8.68 13.22
N LEU A 214 11.74 8.94 13.61
CA LEU A 214 11.16 8.39 14.84
C LEU A 214 11.08 6.86 14.84
N LYS A 215 10.93 6.23 13.67
CA LYS A 215 10.97 4.76 13.55
C LYS A 215 12.36 4.20 13.84
N LEU A 216 13.40 4.86 13.35
CA LEU A 216 14.80 4.42 13.47
C LEU A 216 15.41 4.72 14.85
N LEU A 217 14.96 5.78 15.53
CA LEU A 217 15.53 6.16 16.82
C LEU A 217 15.11 5.23 17.97
N ASP A 218 16.09 4.81 18.75
CA ASP A 218 15.86 4.31 20.11
C ASP A 218 15.96 5.46 21.13
N VAL A 219 14.91 5.58 21.95
CA VAL A 219 14.81 6.57 23.04
C VAL A 219 14.90 5.92 24.42
N GLY A 220 15.51 4.73 24.50
CA GLY A 220 15.89 4.07 25.75
C GLY A 220 14.76 3.29 26.44
N ARG A 221 13.60 3.13 25.79
CA ARG A 221 12.61 2.13 26.21
C ARG A 221 12.03 1.41 24.98
N LYS A 222 11.88 0.10 25.10
CA LYS A 222 11.26 -0.73 24.06
C LYS A 222 9.75 -0.43 23.99
N ASN A 223 9.19 -0.52 22.78
CA ASN A 223 7.75 -0.44 22.50
C ASN A 223 7.06 0.89 22.87
N ILE A 224 7.73 2.03 22.71
CA ILE A 224 7.11 3.34 22.88
C ILE A 224 6.41 3.79 21.58
N SER A 225 5.22 4.39 21.70
CA SER A 225 4.50 4.97 20.56
C SER A 225 5.28 6.12 19.89
N LEU A 226 5.09 6.34 18.58
CA LEU A 226 5.74 7.45 17.86
C LEU A 226 5.43 8.83 18.49
N LYS A 227 4.19 9.03 18.95
CA LYS A 227 3.76 10.24 19.66
C LYS A 227 4.58 10.47 20.94
N SER A 228 4.77 9.41 21.72
CA SER A 228 5.55 9.46 22.97
C SER A 228 7.05 9.62 22.69
N LYS A 229 7.61 8.97 21.66
CA LYS A 229 8.99 9.20 21.22
C LYS A 229 9.21 10.68 20.87
N ARG A 230 8.31 11.27 20.07
CA ARG A 230 8.38 12.69 19.71
C ARG A 230 8.35 13.59 20.95
N TYR A 231 7.44 13.32 21.89
CA TYR A 231 7.35 14.08 23.14
C TYR A 231 8.65 13.99 23.96
N MET A 232 9.20 12.80 24.15
CA MET A 232 10.47 12.59 24.85
C MET A 232 11.63 13.34 24.20
N ILE A 233 11.72 13.31 22.87
CA ILE A 233 12.76 14.04 22.12
C ILE A 233 12.59 15.54 22.33
N SER A 234 11.36 16.07 22.27
CA SER A 234 11.11 17.50 22.46
C SER A 234 11.46 18.02 23.86
N LEU A 235 11.48 17.14 24.88
CA LEU A 235 11.90 17.49 26.24
C LEU A 235 13.42 17.47 26.42
N SER A 236 14.19 16.90 25.50
CA SER A 236 15.63 16.72 25.64
C SER A 236 16.33 16.69 24.27
N THR A 237 16.06 17.69 23.43
CA THR A 237 16.54 17.73 22.03
C THR A 237 18.05 17.56 21.94
N GLU A 238 18.80 18.25 22.80
CA GLU A 238 20.27 18.20 22.84
C GLU A 238 20.81 16.78 23.02
N LYS A 239 20.10 15.92 23.76
CA LYS A 239 20.49 14.52 23.98
C LYS A 239 20.31 13.64 22.74
N TYR A 240 19.35 13.98 21.88
CA TYR A 240 18.96 13.13 20.75
C TYR A 240 19.40 13.69 19.39
N ILE A 241 19.81 14.96 19.31
CA ILE A 241 20.18 15.60 18.04
C ILE A 241 21.36 14.90 17.38
N GLU A 242 22.39 14.52 18.14
CA GLU A 242 23.53 13.77 17.59
C GLU A 242 23.10 12.42 17.00
N LYS A 243 22.21 11.70 17.69
CA LYS A 243 21.67 10.43 17.21
C LYS A 243 20.79 10.60 15.97
N ILE A 244 20.04 11.70 15.90
CA ILE A 244 19.22 12.05 14.73
C ILE A 244 20.11 12.30 13.51
N MET A 245 21.22 13.02 13.70
CA MET A 245 22.15 13.38 12.63
C MET A 245 23.00 12.20 12.12
N GLN A 246 23.00 11.07 12.83
CA GLN A 246 23.71 9.85 12.47
C GLN A 246 22.85 8.84 11.67
N ILE A 247 21.57 9.14 11.46
CA ILE A 247 20.66 8.35 10.62
C ILE A 247 20.88 8.71 9.15
#